data_AF-A0A1G2JEW2-F1
#
_entry.id   AF-A0A1G2JEW2-F1
#
_cell.length_a   1.000
_cell.length_b   1.000
_cell.length_c   1.000
_cell.angle_alpha   90.00
_cell.angle_beta   90.00
_cell.angle_gamma   90.00
#
_symmetry.space_group_name_H-M   'P 1'
#
loop_
_entity.id
_entity.type
_entity.pdbx_description
1 polymer ?
#
loop_
_entity_poly.entity_id
_entity_poly.type
_entity_poly.pdbx_seq_one_letter_code
_entity_poly.pdbx_strand_id
1 'polypeptide(L)'
;MSNSTKIHEIHLPGGLNFFKNLTRELLPYYAEPVGSHLFIVEGTITKPRIGIRYPGYKLKQRILKRPNKNSALWANLYDFEVIPFEKRHEGSSVGFTYANLLKDFETHKKKNKFFWKMIVRLHDNNTIDKEPPKLNGINSRQFLEMLKWMWAQEDLNYKLSWKECCSTLPYRLQNRNGGPTSKGAGRDKFYAALILVYENHFDAASMRKIIP
;
A
#
# COMPACT_ATOMS: atom_id res chain seq x y z
N MET A 1 0.07 25.82 -14.26
CA MET A 1 0.68 25.01 -15.33
C MET A 1 0.29 23.56 -15.09
N SER A 2 -0.39 22.93 -16.04
CA SER A 2 -0.74 21.51 -15.96
C SER A 2 0.54 20.70 -16.08
N ASN A 3 1.09 20.21 -14.96
CA ASN A 3 2.16 19.22 -15.02
C ASN A 3 1.51 17.94 -15.57
N SER A 4 1.77 17.64 -16.84
CA SER A 4 1.43 16.36 -17.44
C SER A 4 2.08 15.25 -16.61
N THR A 5 1.25 14.41 -15.99
CA THR A 5 1.70 13.22 -15.27
C THR A 5 2.39 12.27 -16.25
N LYS A 6 3.64 11.89 -15.97
CA LYS A 6 4.39 10.94 -16.80
C LYS A 6 3.95 9.52 -16.45
N ILE A 7 3.58 8.71 -17.45
CA ILE A 7 3.11 7.34 -17.27
C ILE A 7 4.23 6.35 -17.58
N HIS A 8 4.45 5.39 -16.68
CA HIS A 8 5.44 4.32 -16.79
C HIS A 8 4.73 2.98 -16.62
N GLU A 9 5.21 1.94 -17.30
CA GLU A 9 4.79 0.56 -17.04
C GLU A 9 5.92 -0.17 -16.34
N ILE A 10 5.62 -0.86 -15.22
CA ILE A 10 6.61 -1.67 -14.52
C ILE A 10 6.16 -3.12 -14.41
N HIS A 11 7.08 -4.02 -14.75
CA HIS A 11 6.88 -5.44 -14.59
C HIS A 11 7.71 -5.92 -13.40
N LEU A 12 7.04 -6.18 -12.29
CA LEU A 12 7.70 -6.66 -11.09
C LEU A 12 7.52 -8.17 -10.97
N PRO A 13 8.62 -8.95 -10.97
CA PRO A 13 8.50 -10.38 -10.71
C PRO A 13 8.02 -10.60 -9.28
N GLY A 14 7.20 -11.64 -9.08
CA GLY A 14 6.77 -12.07 -7.76
C GLY A 14 7.91 -12.68 -6.93
N GLY A 15 7.60 -13.08 -5.69
CA GLY A 15 8.53 -13.76 -4.80
C GLY A 15 9.52 -12.84 -4.08
N LEU A 16 10.65 -13.42 -3.64
CA LEU A 16 11.58 -12.80 -2.68
C LEU A 16 12.16 -11.46 -3.13
N ASN A 17 12.27 -11.23 -4.44
CA ASN A 17 12.85 -10.01 -5.00
C ASN A 17 11.82 -8.90 -5.29
N PHE A 18 10.53 -9.11 -4.98
CA PHE A 18 9.47 -8.14 -5.28
C PHE A 18 9.80 -6.74 -4.75
N PHE A 19 10.12 -6.62 -3.45
CA PHE A 19 10.43 -5.34 -2.82
C PHE A 19 11.70 -4.71 -3.37
N LYS A 20 12.75 -5.51 -3.58
CA LYS A 20 14.01 -5.05 -4.17
C LYS A 20 13.79 -4.42 -5.54
N ASN A 21 13.03 -5.08 -6.41
CA ASN A 21 12.76 -4.58 -7.75
C ASN A 21 11.87 -3.34 -7.69
N LEU A 22 10.81 -3.35 -6.88
CA LEU A 22 9.95 -2.17 -6.68
C LEU A 22 10.76 -0.94 -6.24
N THR A 23 11.58 -1.11 -5.21
CA THR A 23 12.47 -0.07 -4.69
C THR A 23 13.41 0.45 -5.77
N ARG A 24 14.03 -0.44 -6.56
CA ARG A 24 14.93 -0.06 -7.65
C ARG A 24 14.24 0.73 -8.75
N GLU A 25 13.04 0.33 -9.17
CA GLU A 25 12.28 1.02 -10.22
C GLU A 25 11.81 2.42 -9.77
N LEU A 26 11.42 2.57 -8.50
CA LEU A 26 10.95 3.84 -7.96
C LEU A 26 12.10 4.80 -7.59
N LEU A 27 13.27 4.26 -7.22
CA LEU A 27 14.39 5.03 -6.70
C LEU A 27 14.80 6.24 -7.56
N PRO A 28 14.89 6.16 -8.90
CA PRO A 28 15.29 7.31 -9.73
C PRO A 28 14.38 8.53 -9.59
N TYR A 29 13.12 8.33 -9.19
CA TYR A 29 12.10 9.38 -9.17
C TYR A 29 11.90 9.98 -7.77
N TYR A 30 12.62 9.48 -6.75
CA TYR A 30 12.40 9.86 -5.35
C TYR A 30 12.60 11.35 -5.05
N ALA A 31 13.24 12.12 -5.95
CA ALA A 31 13.49 13.57 -5.85
C ALA A 31 12.49 14.43 -6.65
N GLU A 32 11.62 13.81 -7.47
CA GLU A 32 10.63 14.47 -8.34
C GLU A 32 9.41 15.05 -7.58
N PRO A 33 8.64 15.99 -8.14
CA PRO A 33 7.43 16.52 -7.49
C PRO A 33 6.42 15.44 -7.11
N VAL A 34 5.66 15.66 -6.03
CA VAL A 34 4.62 14.73 -5.57
C VAL A 34 3.60 14.43 -6.69
N GLY A 35 3.30 13.15 -6.90
CA GLY A 35 2.32 12.67 -7.87
C GLY A 35 2.70 12.89 -9.34
N SER A 36 3.95 13.26 -9.63
CA SER A 36 4.39 13.59 -11.00
C SER A 36 4.55 12.38 -11.92
N HIS A 37 4.66 11.18 -11.36
CA HIS A 37 4.72 9.92 -12.11
C HIS A 37 3.58 8.99 -11.72
N LEU A 38 3.00 8.35 -12.72
CA LEU A 38 2.06 7.24 -12.58
C LEU A 38 2.74 5.97 -13.09
N PHE A 39 2.88 4.96 -12.24
CA PHE A 39 3.40 3.65 -12.62
C PHE A 39 2.23 2.68 -12.73
N ILE A 40 2.01 2.06 -13.88
CA ILE A 40 1.09 0.95 -14.04
C ILE A 40 1.79 -0.30 -13.54
N VAL A 41 1.23 -0.90 -12.48
CA VAL A 41 1.85 -1.99 -11.73
C VAL A 41 1.08 -3.30 -11.83
N GLU A 42 -0.19 -3.23 -12.23
CA GLU A 42 -0.99 -4.39 -12.62
C GLU A 42 -1.78 -4.05 -13.89
N GLY A 43 -1.72 -4.96 -14.87
CA GLY A 43 -2.23 -4.71 -16.22
C GLY A 43 -1.17 -4.10 -17.13
N THR A 44 -1.60 -3.34 -18.13
CA THR A 44 -0.71 -2.63 -19.07
C THR A 44 -1.20 -1.20 -19.26
N ILE A 45 -0.40 -0.31 -19.85
CA ILE A 45 -0.82 1.06 -20.19
C ILE A 45 -2.11 1.06 -21.02
N THR A 46 -2.30 0.09 -21.91
CA THR A 46 -3.52 -0.01 -22.74
C THR A 46 -4.72 -0.59 -22.00
N LYS A 47 -4.48 -1.39 -20.95
CA LYS A 47 -5.49 -2.04 -20.11
C LYS A 47 -5.04 -2.02 -18.64
N PRO A 48 -5.03 -0.84 -18.00
CA PRO A 48 -4.53 -0.70 -16.64
C PRO A 48 -5.55 -1.28 -15.65
N ARG A 49 -5.06 -1.85 -14.55
CA ARG A 49 -5.89 -2.30 -13.42
C ARG A 49 -5.52 -1.60 -12.13
N ILE A 50 -4.22 -1.57 -11.82
CA ILE A 50 -3.67 -0.81 -10.70
C ILE A 50 -2.52 0.04 -11.22
N GLY A 51 -2.51 1.29 -10.78
CA GLY A 51 -1.32 2.12 -10.82
C GLY A 51 -0.91 2.56 -9.41
N ILE A 52 0.29 3.11 -9.30
CA ILE A 52 0.73 3.87 -8.13
C ILE A 52 1.21 5.24 -8.57
N ARG A 53 0.76 6.31 -7.91
CA ARG A 53 1.32 7.65 -8.09
C ARG A 53 2.51 7.82 -7.17
N TYR A 54 3.64 8.15 -7.77
CA TYR A 54 4.91 8.30 -7.10
C TYR A 54 5.65 9.55 -7.62
N PRO A 55 6.50 10.19 -6.81
CA PRO A 55 6.53 10.08 -5.35
C PRO A 55 5.18 10.42 -4.75
N GLY A 56 4.73 9.67 -3.74
CA GLY A 56 3.54 10.02 -2.95
C GLY A 56 3.77 11.30 -2.17
N TYR A 57 3.05 11.51 -1.06
CA TYR A 57 3.32 12.66 -0.20
C TYR A 57 4.71 12.50 0.44
N LYS A 58 5.74 12.96 -0.28
CA LYS A 58 7.06 13.17 0.31
C LYS A 58 6.84 14.08 1.48
N LEU A 59 7.19 13.59 2.66
CA LEU A 59 7.21 14.45 3.81
C LEU A 59 8.36 15.44 3.62
N LYS A 60 7.98 16.63 3.19
CA LYS A 60 8.83 17.80 3.24
C LYS A 60 9.25 17.98 4.68
N GLN A 61 10.53 18.25 4.90
CA GLN A 61 11.02 18.69 6.19
C GLN A 61 10.11 19.82 6.68
N ARG A 62 9.47 19.62 7.83
CA ARG A 62 8.67 20.69 8.42
C ARG A 62 9.63 21.74 8.99
N ILE A 63 9.62 22.95 8.44
CA ILE A 63 10.20 24.11 9.12
C ILE A 63 9.24 24.49 10.23
N LEU A 64 9.49 23.99 11.44
CA LEU A 64 8.66 24.27 12.61
C LEU A 64 9.09 25.62 13.21
N LYS A 65 8.13 26.54 13.42
CA LYS A 65 8.38 27.82 14.10
C LYS A 65 8.92 27.63 15.51
N ARG A 66 8.53 26.55 16.20
CA ARG A 66 9.06 26.11 17.51
C ARG A 66 9.02 24.57 17.59
N PRO A 67 10.10 23.88 17.20
CA PRO A 67 10.18 22.43 17.39
C PRO A 67 10.22 22.09 18.89
N ASN A 68 9.61 20.98 19.27
CA ASN A 68 9.71 20.41 20.61
C ASN A 68 10.10 18.93 20.54
N LYS A 69 10.37 18.31 21.70
CA LYS A 69 10.80 16.90 21.82
C LYS A 69 9.87 15.86 21.19
N ASN A 70 8.67 16.27 20.76
CA ASN A 70 7.66 15.40 20.17
C ASN A 70 7.37 15.68 18.69
N SER A 71 8.16 16.54 18.07
CA SER A 71 7.95 16.96 16.69
C SER A 71 8.45 15.93 15.68
N ALA A 72 7.56 15.42 14.82
CA ALA A 72 7.93 14.61 13.66
C ALA A 72 8.35 15.57 12.52
N LEU A 73 9.65 15.66 12.25
CA LEU A 73 10.23 16.59 11.27
C LEU A 73 10.22 16.05 9.83
N TRP A 74 9.97 14.74 9.66
CA TRP A 74 10.10 13.99 8.42
C TRP A 74 9.15 12.79 8.40
N ALA A 75 8.92 12.16 7.24
CA ALA A 75 8.47 10.77 7.12
C ALA A 75 8.74 10.15 5.72
N ASN A 76 8.14 8.99 5.47
CA ASN A 76 8.38 7.91 4.50
C ASN A 76 8.87 8.28 3.08
N LEU A 77 9.90 7.55 2.62
CA LEU A 77 10.52 7.69 1.29
C LEU A 77 9.76 6.95 0.17
N TYR A 78 9.03 5.88 0.53
CA TYR A 78 8.21 5.06 -0.38
C TYR A 78 6.73 5.21 -0.08
N ASP A 79 6.31 6.45 0.18
CA ASP A 79 4.90 6.74 0.11
C ASP A 79 4.48 6.81 -1.35
N PHE A 80 3.41 6.12 -1.72
CA PHE A 80 2.76 6.22 -3.03
C PHE A 80 1.26 6.14 -2.85
N GLU A 81 0.51 6.71 -3.78
CA GLU A 81 -0.95 6.56 -3.79
C GLU A 81 -1.33 5.39 -4.69
N VAL A 82 -2.02 4.39 -4.16
CA VAL A 82 -2.52 3.27 -4.98
C VAL A 82 -3.78 3.71 -5.73
N ILE A 83 -3.75 3.60 -7.05
CA ILE A 83 -4.80 4.05 -7.95
C ILE A 83 -5.49 2.83 -8.58
N PRO A 84 -6.78 2.59 -8.28
CA PRO A 84 -7.56 1.61 -9.03
C PRO A 84 -7.87 2.15 -10.42
N PHE A 85 -7.99 1.27 -11.41
CA PHE A 85 -8.52 1.63 -12.73
C PHE A 85 -9.86 0.95 -12.98
N GLU A 86 -10.81 1.71 -13.48
CA GLU A 86 -12.13 1.25 -13.87
C GLU A 86 -12.42 1.66 -15.30
N LYS A 87 -12.75 0.70 -16.16
CA LYS A 87 -13.00 0.94 -17.58
C LYS A 87 -11.89 1.76 -18.26
N ARG A 88 -10.63 1.52 -17.88
CA ARG A 88 -9.40 2.21 -18.35
C ARG A 88 -9.23 3.66 -17.88
N HIS A 89 -10.09 4.14 -16.99
CA HIS A 89 -9.95 5.44 -16.36
C HIS A 89 -9.42 5.29 -14.94
N GLU A 90 -8.65 6.27 -14.48
CA GLU A 90 -8.28 6.35 -13.07
C GLU A 90 -9.55 6.42 -12.22
N GLY A 91 -9.73 5.44 -11.34
CA GLY A 91 -10.74 5.45 -10.31
C GLY A 91 -10.30 6.26 -9.09
N SER A 92 -11.24 6.56 -8.21
CA SER A 92 -10.93 7.26 -6.97
C SER A 92 -10.31 6.32 -5.94
N SER A 93 -9.09 6.62 -5.49
CA SER A 93 -8.41 5.93 -4.38
C SER A 93 -9.15 6.10 -3.04
N VAL A 94 -9.94 7.16 -2.88
CA VAL A 94 -10.72 7.47 -1.66
C VAL A 94 -11.70 6.35 -1.29
N GLY A 95 -12.20 5.62 -2.30
CA GLY A 95 -13.06 4.46 -2.09
C GLY A 95 -12.34 3.26 -1.45
N PHE A 96 -11.02 3.19 -1.57
CA PHE A 96 -10.21 2.01 -1.26
C PHE A 96 -9.25 2.25 -0.09
N THR A 97 -9.77 2.84 0.99
CA THR A 97 -9.05 2.93 2.27
C THR A 97 -9.11 1.60 3.02
N TYR A 98 -8.18 1.37 3.95
CA TYR A 98 -8.24 0.20 4.84
C TYR A 98 -9.59 0.09 5.57
N ALA A 99 -10.15 1.23 6.00
CA ALA A 99 -11.46 1.27 6.63
C ALA A 99 -12.58 0.76 5.70
N ASN A 100 -12.58 1.17 4.43
CA ASN A 100 -13.59 0.76 3.46
C ASN A 100 -13.40 -0.69 3.05
N LEU A 101 -12.17 -1.14 2.84
CA LEU A 101 -11.84 -2.53 2.55
C LEU A 101 -12.25 -3.45 3.70
N LEU A 102 -12.01 -3.06 4.95
CA LEU A 102 -12.42 -3.85 6.12
C LEU A 102 -13.95 -3.95 6.22
N LYS A 103 -14.66 -2.83 5.99
CA LYS A 103 -16.13 -2.81 5.99
C LYS A 103 -16.71 -3.66 4.87
N ASP A 104 -16.18 -3.53 3.65
CA ASP A 104 -16.59 -4.33 2.49
C ASP A 104 -16.30 -5.83 2.72
N PHE A 105 -15.16 -6.16 3.33
CA PHE A 105 -14.82 -7.52 3.71
C PHE A 105 -15.85 -8.10 4.68
N GLU A 106 -16.13 -7.38 5.78
CA GLU A 106 -17.11 -7.80 6.78
C GLU A 106 -18.50 -8.02 6.18
N THR A 107 -18.95 -7.08 5.35
CA THR A 107 -20.32 -7.05 4.84
C THR A 107 -20.55 -8.09 3.75
N HIS A 108 -19.57 -8.28 2.86
CA HIS A 108 -19.79 -9.01 1.60
C HIS A 108 -18.93 -10.24 1.41
N LYS A 109 -17.80 -10.37 2.12
CA LYS A 109 -16.76 -11.34 1.76
C LYS A 109 -16.37 -12.30 2.89
N LYS A 110 -16.55 -11.93 4.17
CA LYS A 110 -16.07 -12.70 5.33
C LYS A 110 -16.58 -14.13 5.40
N LYS A 111 -17.83 -14.38 4.98
CA LYS A 111 -18.43 -15.73 5.02
C LYS A 111 -17.92 -16.66 3.90
N ASN A 112 -17.21 -16.12 2.91
CA ASN A 112 -16.70 -16.90 1.79
C ASN A 112 -15.30 -17.47 2.12
N LYS A 113 -15.26 -18.75 2.48
CA LYS A 113 -14.00 -19.47 2.82
C LYS A 113 -12.97 -19.48 1.69
N PHE A 114 -13.41 -19.51 0.43
CA PHE A 114 -12.50 -19.50 -0.71
C PHE A 114 -11.81 -18.14 -0.88
N PHE A 115 -12.57 -17.05 -0.77
CA PHE A 115 -12.03 -15.70 -0.78
C PHE A 115 -11.08 -15.46 0.40
N TRP A 116 -11.41 -15.94 1.59
CA TRP A 116 -10.49 -15.90 2.75
C TRP A 116 -9.15 -16.59 2.44
N LYS A 117 -9.17 -17.81 1.88
CA LYS A 117 -7.95 -18.51 1.46
C LYS A 117 -7.10 -17.70 0.46
N MET A 118 -7.74 -16.91 -0.41
CA MET A 118 -7.02 -16.01 -1.32
C MET A 118 -6.36 -14.84 -0.59
N ILE A 119 -7.00 -14.26 0.43
CA ILE A 119 -6.37 -13.24 1.30
C ILE A 119 -5.15 -13.81 2.01
N VAL A 120 -5.28 -14.99 2.63
CA VAL A 120 -4.15 -15.67 3.31
C VAL A 120 -3.01 -15.91 2.33
N ARG A 121 -3.32 -16.42 1.13
CA ARG A 121 -2.30 -16.66 0.10
C ARG A 121 -1.65 -15.38 -0.39
N LEU A 122 -2.42 -14.30 -0.53
CA LEU A 122 -1.90 -12.98 -0.89
C LEU A 122 -0.98 -12.44 0.19
N HIS A 123 -1.34 -12.60 1.46
CA HIS A 123 -0.51 -12.20 2.59
C HIS A 123 0.84 -12.93 2.57
N ASP A 124 0.81 -14.26 2.47
CA ASP A 124 2.00 -15.11 2.61
C ASP A 124 2.91 -15.09 1.37
N ASN A 125 2.32 -15.03 0.17
CA ASN A 125 3.04 -15.21 -1.09
C ASN A 125 2.97 -14.01 -2.03
N ASN A 126 2.29 -12.92 -1.65
CA ASN A 126 2.10 -11.73 -2.47
C ASN A 126 1.55 -12.02 -3.89
N THR A 127 0.69 -13.04 -4.01
CA THR A 127 0.28 -13.60 -5.30
C THR A 127 -1.24 -13.70 -5.44
N ILE A 128 -1.74 -13.37 -6.64
CA ILE A 128 -3.13 -13.55 -7.07
C ILE A 128 -3.12 -14.38 -8.35
N ASP A 129 -3.08 -15.71 -8.21
CA ASP A 129 -2.90 -16.67 -9.31
C ASP A 129 -4.22 -17.30 -9.80
N LYS A 130 -5.32 -17.04 -9.12
CA LYS A 130 -6.66 -17.54 -9.46
C LYS A 130 -7.64 -16.39 -9.58
N GLU A 131 -8.66 -16.58 -10.40
CA GLU A 131 -9.75 -15.62 -10.49
C GLU A 131 -10.63 -15.70 -9.23
N PRO A 132 -10.83 -14.59 -8.51
CA PRO A 132 -11.64 -14.61 -7.30
C PRO A 132 -13.14 -14.78 -7.62
N PRO A 133 -13.92 -15.27 -6.66
CA PRO A 133 -15.36 -15.42 -6.81
C PRO A 133 -16.00 -14.05 -7.02
N LYS A 134 -17.09 -14.00 -7.80
CA LYS A 134 -17.91 -12.79 -7.93
C LYS A 134 -18.74 -12.61 -6.67
N LEU A 135 -18.34 -11.67 -5.82
CA LEU A 135 -19.02 -11.30 -4.57
C LEU A 135 -19.51 -9.85 -4.65
N ASN A 136 -20.53 -9.53 -3.85
CA ASN A 136 -21.09 -8.18 -3.76
C ASN A 136 -20.07 -7.16 -3.23
N GLY A 137 -20.41 -5.87 -3.40
CA GLY A 137 -19.57 -4.75 -3.01
C GLY A 137 -18.44 -4.52 -4.01
N ILE A 138 -17.23 -4.25 -3.51
CA ILE A 138 -16.04 -4.05 -4.33
C ILE A 138 -15.74 -5.33 -5.14
N ASN A 139 -15.37 -5.17 -6.41
CA ASN A 139 -14.96 -6.30 -7.24
C ASN A 139 -13.83 -7.09 -6.54
N SER A 140 -13.99 -8.41 -6.43
CA SER A 140 -13.10 -9.22 -5.60
C SER A 140 -11.65 -9.26 -6.10
N ARG A 141 -11.42 -9.13 -7.41
CA ARG A 141 -10.07 -9.01 -7.98
C ARG A 141 -9.44 -7.68 -7.62
N GLN A 142 -10.17 -6.60 -7.84
CA GLN A 142 -9.75 -5.24 -7.50
C GLN A 142 -9.49 -5.10 -5.99
N PHE A 143 -10.32 -5.69 -5.14
CA PHE A 143 -10.11 -5.74 -3.68
C PHE A 143 -8.74 -6.34 -3.33
N LEU A 144 -8.43 -7.53 -3.86
CA LEU A 144 -7.17 -8.21 -3.61
C LEU A 144 -5.98 -7.42 -4.16
N GLU A 145 -6.12 -6.82 -5.34
CA GLU A 145 -5.07 -6.01 -5.95
C GLU A 145 -4.81 -4.73 -5.13
N MET A 146 -5.84 -4.03 -4.67
CA MET A 146 -5.69 -2.88 -3.78
C MET A 146 -5.01 -3.27 -2.47
N LEU A 147 -5.45 -4.38 -1.86
CA LEU A 147 -4.87 -4.89 -0.62
C LEU A 147 -3.38 -5.22 -0.79
N LYS A 148 -3.00 -5.89 -1.88
CA LYS A 148 -1.61 -6.23 -2.23
C LYS A 148 -0.70 -5.01 -2.21
N TRP A 149 -1.11 -3.94 -2.90
CA TRP A 149 -0.28 -2.76 -3.11
C TRP A 149 -0.24 -1.83 -1.90
N MET A 150 -1.34 -1.71 -1.18
CA MET A 150 -1.35 -1.01 0.11
C MET A 150 -0.46 -1.72 1.15
N TRP A 151 -0.48 -3.06 1.20
CA TRP A 151 0.42 -3.83 2.06
C TRP A 151 1.88 -3.73 1.66
N ALA A 152 2.17 -3.72 0.35
CA ALA A 152 3.53 -3.51 -0.12
C ALA A 152 4.09 -2.15 0.33
N GLN A 153 3.27 -1.09 0.27
CA GLN A 153 3.62 0.23 0.79
C GLN A 153 3.87 0.21 2.30
N GLU A 154 3.00 -0.41 3.09
CA GLU A 154 3.16 -0.52 4.55
C GLU A 154 4.44 -1.27 4.94
N ASP A 155 4.76 -2.37 4.25
CA ASP A 155 5.98 -3.11 4.54
C ASP A 155 7.24 -2.32 4.22
N LEU A 156 7.27 -1.63 3.08
CA LEU A 156 8.38 -0.76 2.72
C LEU A 156 8.57 0.37 3.73
N ASN A 157 7.47 0.90 4.26
CA ASN A 157 7.50 2.04 5.17
C ASN A 157 7.82 1.66 6.62
N TYR A 158 7.38 0.47 7.07
CA TYR A 158 7.42 0.12 8.49
C TYR A 158 8.18 -1.17 8.80
N LYS A 159 8.18 -2.18 7.92
CA LYS A 159 8.71 -3.52 8.24
C LYS A 159 10.14 -3.75 7.71
N LEU A 160 10.44 -3.27 6.51
CA LEU A 160 11.69 -3.54 5.80
C LEU A 160 12.69 -2.41 5.97
N SER A 161 13.95 -2.76 6.20
CA SER A 161 15.07 -1.82 6.12
C SER A 161 15.50 -1.64 4.66
N TRP A 162 16.12 -0.50 4.38
CA TRP A 162 16.71 -0.20 3.09
C TRP A 162 17.73 -1.23 2.61
N LYS A 163 18.43 -1.90 3.53
CA LYS A 163 19.36 -2.99 3.21
C LYS A 163 18.63 -4.25 2.76
N GLU A 164 17.52 -4.61 3.41
CA GLU A 164 16.69 -5.76 3.03
C GLU A 164 16.08 -5.58 1.64
N CYS A 165 15.74 -4.36 1.24
CA CYS A 165 15.30 -4.04 -0.12
C CYS A 165 16.45 -3.75 -1.10
N CYS A 166 17.72 -3.88 -0.69
CA CYS A 166 18.89 -3.53 -1.50
C CYS A 166 18.82 -2.10 -2.11
N SER A 167 18.21 -1.15 -1.39
CA SER A 167 18.24 0.26 -1.81
C SER A 167 19.62 0.85 -1.53
N THR A 168 20.05 1.78 -2.38
CA THR A 168 21.27 2.57 -2.12
C THR A 168 21.01 3.78 -1.23
N LEU A 169 19.74 4.16 -1.05
CA LEU A 169 19.36 5.26 -0.17
C LEU A 169 18.85 4.74 1.16
N PRO A 170 19.38 5.24 2.30
CA PRO A 170 18.83 4.93 3.60
C PRO A 170 17.49 5.65 3.78
N TYR A 171 16.39 4.91 3.65
CA TYR A 171 15.10 5.34 4.17
C TYR A 171 14.94 4.72 5.56
N ARG A 172 14.98 5.55 6.59
CA ARG A 172 14.66 5.16 7.96
C ARG A 172 13.59 6.10 8.44
N LEU A 173 12.46 5.54 8.89
CA LEU A 173 11.55 6.30 9.71
C LEU A 173 12.33 6.66 10.99
N GLN A 174 12.64 7.95 11.15
CA GLN A 174 13.36 8.44 12.32
C GLN A 174 12.34 8.77 13.41
N ASN A 175 12.66 8.39 14.63
CA ASN A 175 11.87 8.80 15.78
C ASN A 175 12.12 10.29 16.07
N ARG A 176 11.39 10.83 17.04
CA ARG A 176 11.49 12.24 17.47
C ARG A 176 12.90 12.68 17.89
N ASN A 177 13.79 11.74 18.19
CA ASN A 177 15.17 11.98 18.65
C ASN A 177 16.22 11.77 17.53
N GLY A 178 15.80 11.62 16.27
CA GLY A 178 16.71 11.34 15.14
C GLY A 178 17.28 9.91 15.13
N GLY A 179 16.93 9.10 16.14
CA GLY A 179 17.24 7.67 16.17
C GLY A 179 16.34 6.87 15.23
N PRO A 180 16.74 5.65 14.86
CA PRO A 180 15.86 4.76 14.11
C PRO A 180 14.57 4.49 14.91
N THR A 181 13.40 4.56 14.27
CA THR A 181 12.21 3.93 14.84
C THR A 181 12.40 2.42 14.84
N SER A 182 11.77 1.76 15.81
CA SER A 182 11.58 0.31 15.73
C SER A 182 10.75 0.00 14.49
N LYS A 183 11.06 -1.11 13.82
CA LYS A 183 10.23 -1.65 12.74
C LYS A 183 8.78 -1.76 13.24
N GLY A 184 7.84 -1.24 12.46
CA GLY A 184 6.41 -1.43 12.69
C GLY A 184 5.92 -2.76 12.11
N ALA A 185 4.64 -3.05 12.33
CA ALA A 185 4.03 -4.31 11.92
C ALA A 185 3.82 -4.45 10.39
N GLY A 186 3.89 -3.35 9.62
CA GLY A 186 3.65 -3.38 8.17
C GLY A 186 2.27 -3.95 7.83
N ARG A 187 2.21 -4.84 6.83
CA ARG A 187 0.97 -5.53 6.40
C ARG A 187 0.28 -6.29 7.54
N ASP A 188 1.05 -6.79 8.51
CA ASP A 188 0.57 -7.68 9.56
C ASP A 188 -0.48 -6.98 10.43
N LYS A 189 -0.38 -5.64 10.55
CA LYS A 189 -1.35 -4.82 11.29
C LYS A 189 -2.76 -4.93 10.72
N PHE A 190 -2.91 -4.72 9.41
CA PHE A 190 -4.23 -4.80 8.77
C PHE A 190 -4.68 -6.25 8.59
N TYR A 191 -3.74 -7.18 8.34
CA TYR A 191 -4.06 -8.60 8.26
C TYR A 191 -4.65 -9.13 9.58
N ALA A 192 -4.10 -8.74 10.74
CA ALA A 192 -4.67 -9.06 12.04
C ALA A 192 -6.11 -8.53 12.19
N ALA A 193 -6.40 -7.32 11.68
CA ALA A 193 -7.77 -6.79 11.69
C ALA A 193 -8.74 -7.65 10.87
N LEU A 194 -8.30 -8.16 9.71
CA LEU A 194 -9.12 -9.06 8.90
C LEU A 194 -9.38 -10.40 9.62
N ILE A 195 -8.39 -10.96 10.32
CA ILE A 195 -8.54 -12.19 11.12
C ILE A 195 -9.59 -11.99 12.21
N LEU A 196 -9.46 -10.92 12.99
CA LEU A 196 -10.36 -10.63 14.11
C LEU A 196 -11.82 -10.41 13.65
N VAL A 197 -12.03 -9.83 12.47
CA VAL A 197 -13.35 -9.71 11.85
C VAL A 197 -13.83 -11.05 11.30
N TYR A 198 -12.95 -11.83 10.66
CA TYR A 198 -13.28 -13.14 10.08
C TYR A 198 -13.74 -14.14 11.15
N GLU A 199 -13.07 -14.15 12.30
CA GLU A 199 -13.39 -15.00 13.45
C GLU A 199 -14.56 -14.47 14.30
N ASN A 200 -15.14 -13.31 13.92
CA ASN A 200 -16.22 -12.62 14.62
C ASN A 200 -15.90 -12.23 16.07
N HIS A 201 -14.62 -11.96 16.36
CA HIS A 201 -14.22 -11.38 17.64
C HIS A 201 -14.57 -9.88 17.72
N PHE A 202 -14.52 -9.18 16.59
CA PHE A 202 -14.84 -7.76 16.48
C PHE A 202 -15.57 -7.43 15.17
N ASP A 203 -16.38 -6.37 15.17
CA ASP A 203 -16.91 -5.77 13.94
C ASP A 203 -15.90 -4.80 13.30
N ALA A 204 -16.10 -4.42 12.04
CA ALA A 204 -15.17 -3.50 11.35
C ALA A 204 -15.12 -2.11 11.99
N ALA A 205 -16.19 -1.67 12.67
CA ALA A 205 -16.20 -0.38 13.36
C ALA A 205 -15.30 -0.37 14.60
N SER A 206 -15.33 -1.45 15.37
CA SER A 206 -14.51 -1.65 16.56
C SER A 206 -13.06 -1.87 16.18
N MET A 207 -12.79 -2.67 15.14
CA MET A 207 -11.41 -2.88 14.69
C MET A 207 -10.71 -1.60 14.25
N ARG A 208 -11.41 -0.68 13.59
CA ARG A 208 -10.85 0.64 13.20
C ARG A 208 -10.45 1.51 14.39
N LYS A 209 -11.01 1.27 15.58
CA LYS A 209 -10.62 1.99 16.81
C LYS A 209 -9.36 1.40 17.44
N ILE A 210 -9.15 0.10 17.28
CA ILE A 210 -8.03 -0.66 17.86
C ILE A 210 -6.79 -0.59 16.94
N ILE A 211 -7.03 -0.71 15.64
CA ILE A 211 -6.03 -0.71 14.58
C ILE A 211 -6.37 0.48 13.66
N PRO A 212 -5.89 1.69 13.99
CA PRO A 212 -6.15 2.90 13.21
C PRO A 212 -5.36 2.93 11.89
#